data_AF-A0A3S4GF81-F1
#
_entry.id   AF-A0A3S4GF81-F1
#
_cell.length_a   1.000
_cell.length_b   1.000
_cell.length_c   1.000
_cell.angle_alpha   90.00
_cell.angle_beta   90.00
_cell.angle_gamma   90.00
#
_symmetry.space_group_name_H-M   'P 1'
#
loop_
_entity.id
_entity.type
_entity.pdbx_description
1 polymer ?
#
loop_
_entity_poly.entity_id
_entity_poly.type
_entity_poly.pdbx_seq_one_letter_code
_entity_poly.pdbx_strand_id
1 'polypeptide(L)'
;MFIGFDYGTANCSVAIMRDGHPQLLTMENNSALLPSMLCAPTREAVSEWLYRHHDVPATDEETQALLRRAIRYNREEILRLARKAYSLVWRRWRTILTIPRRSGLSNRQILFRRQRPETAAGRAV
;
A
#
# COMPACT_ATOMS: atom_id res chain seq x y z
N MET A 1 12.96 3.80 13.12
CA MET A 1 11.52 3.71 13.38
C MET A 1 11.07 2.38 12.83
N PHE A 2 10.42 1.55 13.65
CA PHE A 2 9.86 0.28 13.21
C PHE A 2 8.40 0.50 12.83
N ILE A 3 8.01 -0.03 11.68
CA ILE A 3 6.63 -0.03 11.18
C ILE A 3 6.25 -1.49 10.94
N GLY A 4 5.13 -1.92 11.52
CA GLY A 4 4.49 -3.18 11.23
C GLY A 4 3.38 -2.97 10.22
N PHE A 5 3.31 -3.84 9.21
CA PHE A 5 2.23 -3.88 8.22
C PHE A 5 1.54 -5.23 8.28
N ASP A 6 0.22 -5.19 8.34
CA ASP A 6 -0.63 -6.35 8.12
C ASP A 6 -1.33 -6.21 6.75
N TYR A 7 -1.17 -7.23 5.92
CA TYR A 7 -1.78 -7.33 4.58
C TYR A 7 -2.81 -8.45 4.60
N GLY A 8 -3.91 -8.24 5.32
CA GLY A 8 -5.01 -9.18 5.33
C GLY A 8 -5.77 -9.18 4.00
N THR A 9 -6.43 -10.29 3.69
CA THR A 9 -7.28 -10.43 2.49
C THR A 9 -8.42 -9.42 2.48
N ALA A 10 -9.00 -9.13 3.65
CA ALA A 10 -10.12 -8.20 3.79
C ALA A 10 -9.68 -6.80 4.24
N ASN A 11 -8.75 -6.73 5.19
CA ASN A 11 -8.29 -5.47 5.77
C ASN A 11 -6.76 -5.45 5.94
N CYS A 12 -6.19 -4.27 5.74
CA CYS A 12 -4.82 -3.92 6.06
C CYS A 12 -4.77 -3.05 7.32
N SER A 13 -3.67 -3.12 8.06
CA SER A 13 -3.42 -2.22 9.19
C SER A 13 -1.93 -1.88 9.30
N VAL A 14 -1.63 -0.79 10.01
CA VAL A 14 -0.27 -0.30 10.19
C VAL A 14 -0.05 0.07 11.65
N ALA A 15 1.03 -0.44 12.22
CA ALA A 15 1.47 -0.06 13.56
C ALA A 15 2.86 0.59 13.50
N ILE A 16 3.11 1.54 14.40
CA ILE A 16 4.43 2.13 14.61
C ILE A 16 4.88 1.88 16.04
N MET A 17 6.18 1.81 16.27
CA MET A 17 6.72 1.86 17.62
C MET A 17 6.82 3.31 18.08
N ARG A 18 6.08 3.66 19.14
CA ARG A 18 6.13 4.97 19.81
C ARG A 18 6.45 4.76 21.28
N ASP A 19 7.51 5.41 21.75
CA ASP A 19 7.96 5.34 23.15
C ASP A 19 8.17 3.89 23.67
N GLY A 20 8.67 3.01 22.80
CA GLY A 20 8.89 1.60 23.14
C GLY A 20 7.66 0.70 23.07
N HIS A 21 6.47 1.25 22.75
CA HIS A 21 5.22 0.50 22.65
C HIS A 21 4.67 0.50 21.21
N PRO A 22 4.11 -0.63 20.72
CA PRO A 22 3.43 -0.66 19.44
C PRO A 22 2.11 0.11 19.52
N GLN A 23 1.87 1.01 18.56
CA GLN A 23 0.62 1.77 18.43
C GLN A 23 0.09 1.63 17.01
N LEU A 24 -1.19 1.23 16.89
CA LEU A 24 -1.89 1.22 15.61
C LEU A 24 -2.13 2.65 15.13
N LEU A 25 -1.85 2.90 13.86
CA LEU A 25 -2.15 4.17 13.22
C LEU A 25 -3.62 4.22 12.84
N THR A 26 -4.33 5.23 13.34
CA THR A 26 -5.67 5.54 12.86
C THR A 26 -5.61 6.05 11.42
N MET A 27 -6.34 5.38 10.53
CA MET A 27 -6.33 5.59 9.09
C MET A 27 -7.61 6.29 8.62
N GLU A 28 -8.42 5.65 7.79
CA GLU A 28 -9.63 6.23 7.19
C GLU A 28 -10.81 6.16 8.16
N ASN A 29 -11.67 7.19 8.18
CA ASN A 29 -12.91 7.22 8.96
C ASN A 29 -12.71 6.88 10.45
N ASN A 30 -11.59 7.33 11.01
CA ASN A 30 -11.14 7.01 12.38
C ASN A 30 -10.97 5.50 12.68
N SER A 31 -10.87 4.67 11.64
CA SER A 31 -10.58 3.23 11.74
C SER A 31 -9.08 2.97 11.67
N ALA A 32 -8.58 2.01 12.45
CA ALA A 32 -7.22 1.48 12.31
C ALA A 32 -7.09 0.46 11.15
N LEU A 33 -8.21 0.08 10.55
CA LEU A 33 -8.30 -0.87 9.45
C LEU A 33 -8.61 -0.14 8.14
N LEU A 34 -7.85 -0.49 7.09
CA LEU A 34 -8.14 -0.11 5.72
C LEU A 34 -8.67 -1.33 4.95
N PRO A 35 -9.74 -1.21 4.17
CA PRO A 35 -10.14 -2.27 3.25
C PRO A 35 -9.02 -2.62 2.28
N SER A 36 -8.80 -3.92 2.06
CA SER A 36 -7.82 -4.44 1.10
C SER A 36 -8.34 -4.46 -0.35
N MET A 37 -9.49 -3.84 -0.59
CA MET A 37 -10.14 -3.76 -1.89
C MET A 37 -10.02 -2.36 -2.47
N LEU A 38 -9.68 -2.29 -3.75
CA LEU A 38 -9.72 -1.07 -4.54
C LEU A 38 -10.70 -1.27 -5.69
N CYS A 39 -11.67 -0.37 -5.80
CA CYS A 39 -12.56 -0.33 -6.96
C CYS A 39 -11.99 0.61 -8.03
N ALA A 40 -11.85 0.10 -9.24
CA ALA A 40 -11.48 0.86 -10.43
C ALA A 40 -12.28 0.34 -11.64
N PRO A 41 -12.54 1.17 -12.67
CA PRO A 41 -13.23 0.75 -13.89
C PRO A 41 -12.55 -0.45 -14.56
N THR A 42 -11.21 -0.48 -14.51
CA THR A 42 -10.38 -1.55 -15.04
C THR A 42 -9.15 -1.70 -14.14
N ARG A 43 -8.49 -2.85 -14.20
CA ARG A 43 -7.25 -3.10 -13.43
C ARG A 43 -6.12 -2.19 -13.89
N GLU A 44 -6.07 -1.92 -15.18
CA GLU A 44 -5.10 -1.08 -15.88
C GLU A 44 -5.22 0.40 -15.50
N ALA A 45 -6.42 0.87 -15.17
CA ALA A 45 -6.67 2.25 -14.76
C ALA A 45 -5.85 2.67 -13.53
N VAL A 46 -5.62 1.73 -12.60
CA VAL A 46 -4.89 1.99 -11.35
C VAL A 46 -3.44 2.37 -11.63
N SER A 47 -2.75 1.61 -12.49
CA SER A 47 -1.31 1.78 -12.72
C SER A 47 -0.98 3.10 -13.41
N GLU A 48 -1.74 3.47 -14.44
CA GLU A 48 -1.56 4.75 -15.10
C GLU A 48 -1.94 5.93 -14.18
N TRP A 49 -2.97 5.78 -13.37
CA TRP A 49 -3.37 6.82 -12.43
C TRP A 49 -2.31 7.07 -11.34
N LEU A 50 -1.71 6.01 -10.80
CA LEU A 50 -0.59 6.09 -9.85
C LEU A 50 0.61 6.82 -10.48
N TYR A 51 0.92 6.53 -11.74
CA TYR A 51 2.00 7.19 -12.45
C TYR A 51 1.69 8.68 -12.71
N ARG A 52 0.51 8.99 -13.26
CA ARG A 52 0.17 10.36 -13.71
C ARG A 52 -0.12 11.34 -12.59
N HIS A 53 -0.73 10.89 -11.49
CA HIS A 53 -1.29 11.80 -10.48
C HIS A 53 -0.53 11.79 -9.17
N HIS A 54 0.36 10.82 -8.99
CA HIS A 54 0.87 10.40 -7.69
C HIS A 54 2.36 10.10 -7.64
N ASP A 55 3.08 10.40 -8.73
CA ASP A 55 4.53 10.35 -8.81
C ASP A 55 5.10 8.99 -8.41
N VAL A 56 4.38 7.90 -8.71
CA VAL A 56 4.89 6.54 -8.54
C VAL A 56 5.71 6.19 -9.77
N PRO A 57 7.05 6.14 -9.67
CA PRO A 57 7.88 5.86 -10.82
C PRO A 57 7.78 4.37 -11.18
N ALA A 58 7.73 4.08 -12.47
CA ALA A 58 8.01 2.74 -12.99
C ALA A 58 9.53 2.64 -13.20
N THR A 59 10.29 2.19 -12.20
CA THR A 59 11.76 2.26 -12.25
C THR A 59 12.41 1.08 -12.96
N ASP A 60 11.74 -0.07 -12.97
CA ASP A 60 12.24 -1.33 -13.50
C ASP A 60 11.48 -1.74 -14.77
N GLU A 61 12.03 -2.71 -15.50
CA GLU A 61 11.50 -3.14 -16.79
C GLU A 61 10.08 -3.72 -16.69
N GLU A 62 9.78 -4.44 -15.60
CA GLU A 62 8.47 -5.04 -15.37
C GLU A 62 7.42 -3.97 -15.11
N THR A 63 7.68 -3.04 -14.19
CA THR A 63 6.75 -1.93 -13.90
C THR A 63 6.57 -1.01 -15.10
N GLN A 64 7.62 -0.82 -15.91
CA GLN A 64 7.56 -0.09 -17.16
C GLN A 64 6.70 -0.80 -18.22
N ALA A 65 6.84 -2.12 -18.37
CA ALA A 65 6.00 -2.91 -19.27
C ALA A 65 4.52 -2.85 -18.85
N LEU A 66 4.26 -2.95 -17.55
CA LEU A 66 2.93 -2.83 -16.97
C LEU A 66 2.31 -1.44 -17.21
N LEU A 67 3.09 -0.36 -17.02
CA LEU A 67 2.64 1.00 -17.29
C LEU A 67 2.33 1.21 -18.79
N ARG A 68 3.18 0.69 -19.69
CA ARG A 68 2.93 0.74 -21.14
C ARG A 68 1.63 0.02 -21.52
N ARG A 69 1.38 -1.16 -20.96
CA ARG A 69 0.11 -1.89 -21.17
C ARG A 69 -1.08 -1.08 -20.67
N ALA A 70 -0.97 -0.49 -19.48
CA ALA A 70 -2.03 0.30 -18.87
C ALA A 70 -2.40 1.52 -19.73
N ILE A 71 -1.41 2.31 -20.16
CA ILE A 71 -1.62 3.49 -21.01
C ILE A 71 -2.31 3.14 -22.32
N ARG A 72 -1.88 2.04 -22.96
CA ARG A 72 -2.49 1.58 -24.21
C ARG A 72 -3.95 1.20 -24.00
N TYR A 73 -4.21 0.34 -23.01
CA TYR A 73 -5.55 -0.18 -22.75
C TYR A 73 -6.53 0.93 -22.35
N ASN A 74 -6.14 1.83 -21.43
CA ASN A 74 -7.01 2.91 -20.99
C ASN A 74 -7.31 3.92 -22.11
N ARG A 75 -6.40 4.08 -23.08
CA ARG A 75 -6.65 4.89 -24.29
C ARG A 75 -7.66 4.23 -25.21
N GLU A 76 -7.54 2.92 -25.42
CA GLU A 76 -8.49 2.13 -26.23
C GLU A 76 -9.89 2.15 -25.62
N GLU A 77 -9.99 2.03 -24.30
CA GLU A 77 -11.25 2.08 -23.54
C GLU A 77 -11.77 3.52 -23.27
N ILE A 78 -11.09 4.55 -23.78
CA ILE A 78 -11.48 5.97 -23.63
C ILE A 78 -11.66 6.37 -22.15
N LEU A 79 -10.86 5.79 -21.25
CA LEU A 79 -10.96 6.04 -19.81
C LEU A 79 -10.32 7.38 -19.44
N ARG A 80 -11.11 8.31 -18.92
CA ARG A 80 -10.62 9.56 -18.33
C ARG A 80 -10.23 9.35 -16.87
N LEU A 81 -8.92 9.22 -16.61
CA LEU A 81 -8.38 9.04 -15.26
C LEU A 81 -8.21 10.38 -14.53
N ALA A 82 -9.27 10.84 -13.86
CA ALA A 82 -9.21 12.03 -13.02
C ALA A 82 -8.46 11.77 -11.70
N ARG A 83 -7.75 12.79 -11.18
CA ARG A 83 -7.00 12.69 -9.91
C ARG A 83 -7.84 12.25 -8.71
N LYS A 84 -9.14 12.55 -8.69
CA LYS A 84 -10.03 12.15 -7.58
C LYS A 84 -10.47 10.67 -7.64
N ALA A 85 -10.31 9.99 -8.77
CA ALA A 85 -10.92 8.69 -9.06
C ALA A 85 -10.60 7.59 -8.02
N TYR A 86 -9.35 7.48 -7.55
CA TYR A 86 -8.94 6.45 -6.56
C TYR A 86 -8.34 7.08 -5.29
N SER A 87 -8.68 8.35 -5.07
CA SER A 87 -7.94 9.24 -4.18
C SER A 87 -8.05 8.93 -2.69
N LEU A 88 -9.01 8.11 -2.26
CA LEU A 88 -9.16 7.72 -0.86
C LEU A 88 -8.05 6.76 -0.41
N VAL A 89 -7.81 5.70 -1.18
CA VAL A 89 -6.76 4.72 -0.89
C VAL A 89 -5.39 5.41 -0.95
N TRP A 90 -5.09 6.12 -2.04
CA TRP A 90 -3.75 6.69 -2.23
C TRP A 90 -3.33 7.76 -1.23
N ARG A 91 -4.23 8.69 -0.87
CA ARG A 91 -3.88 9.83 0.01
C ARG A 91 -3.28 9.36 1.34
N ARG A 92 -3.73 8.20 1.86
CA ARG A 92 -3.29 7.68 3.15
C ARG A 92 -2.05 6.79 3.06
N TRP A 93 -1.86 6.04 1.97
CA TRP A 93 -0.57 5.37 1.68
C TRP A 93 0.57 6.37 1.58
N ARG A 94 0.31 7.56 1.01
CA ARG A 94 1.29 8.65 0.97
C ARG A 94 1.67 9.15 2.37
N THR A 95 0.73 9.18 3.32
CA THR A 95 1.00 9.56 4.72
C THR A 95 2.06 8.66 5.36
N ILE A 96 2.00 7.34 5.09
CA ILE A 96 2.98 6.37 5.57
C ILE A 96 4.35 6.63 4.94
N LEU A 97 4.39 6.93 3.63
CA LEU A 97 5.63 7.25 2.91
C LEU A 97 6.26 8.58 3.35
N THR A 98 5.48 9.52 3.91
CA THR A 98 5.96 10.81 4.42
C THR A 98 6.38 10.81 5.89
N ILE A 99 6.25 9.69 6.63
CA ILE A 99 6.70 9.66 8.03
C ILE A 99 8.23 9.82 8.06
N PRO A 100 8.78 10.81 8.79
CA PRO A 100 10.22 11.08 8.80
C PRO A 100 11.03 9.85 9.20
N ARG A 101 11.86 9.34 8.28
CA ARG A 101 12.83 8.29 8.59
C ARG A 101 14.02 8.94 9.29
N ARG A 102 14.37 8.50 10.52
CA ARG A 102 15.63 8.92 11.15
C ARG A 102 16.81 8.58 10.22
N SER A 103 17.72 9.53 10.07
CA SER A 103 18.97 9.42 9.31
C SER A 103 19.74 8.18 9.75
N GLY A 104 19.98 7.25 8.82
CA GLY A 104 20.75 6.02 9.06
C GLY A 104 20.03 4.72 8.69
N LEU A 105 18.72 4.75 8.43
CA LEU A 105 17.98 3.59 7.93
C LEU A 105 17.93 3.64 6.40
N SER A 106 18.75 2.81 5.76
CA SER A 106 18.69 2.58 4.31
C SER A 106 17.27 2.13 3.91
N ASN A 107 16.90 2.32 2.64
CA ASN A 107 15.58 2.04 2.07
C ASN A 107 15.04 0.60 2.26
N ARG A 108 15.76 -0.29 2.95
CA ARG A 108 15.50 -1.73 3.06
C ARG A 108 14.95 -2.24 4.39
N GLN A 109 14.76 -1.40 5.42
CA GLN A 109 14.22 -1.87 6.71
C GLN A 109 12.74 -1.51 6.91
N ILE A 110 11.89 -1.94 5.98
CA ILE A 110 10.56 -2.42 6.36
C ILE A 110 10.79 -3.88 6.72
N LEU A 111 10.76 -4.22 8.01
CA LEU A 111 11.02 -5.58 8.47
C LEU A 111 9.80 -6.44 8.11
N PHE A 112 9.82 -7.01 6.90
CA PHE A 112 8.82 -7.96 6.43
C PHE A 112 8.98 -9.29 7.16
N ARG A 113 8.24 -9.49 8.24
CA ARG A 113 8.03 -10.82 8.81
C ARG A 113 6.62 -11.27 8.48
N ARG A 114 6.47 -12.04 7.39
CA ARG A 114 5.29 -12.86 7.13
C ARG A 114 5.16 -13.82 8.31
N GLN A 115 4.32 -13.51 9.29
CA GLN A 115 3.92 -14.51 10.27
C GLN A 115 3.11 -15.55 9.51
N ARG A 116 3.76 -16.66 9.12
CA ARG A 116 3.01 -17.88 8.85
C ARG A 116 2.36 -18.26 10.19
N PRO A 117 1.08 -18.66 10.21
CA PRO A 117 0.54 -19.28 11.40
C PRO A 117 1.28 -20.59 11.59
N GLU A 118 2.17 -20.66 12.57
CA GLU A 118 2.61 -21.95 13.09
C GLU A 118 1.39 -22.60 13.71
N THR A 119 1.06 -23.77 13.18
CA THR A 119 0.04 -24.67 13.68
C THR A 119 0.16 -24.81 15.19
N ALA A 120 -0.80 -24.26 15.91
CA ALA A 120 -1.08 -24.61 17.30
C ALA A 120 -1.59 -26.06 17.33
N ALA A 121 -0.67 -27.02 17.26
CA ALA A 121 -0.90 -28.42 17.55
C ALA A 121 0.02 -28.79 18.72
N GLY A 122 -0.47 -28.56 19.93
CA GLY A 122 0.20 -28.88 21.18
C GLY A 122 -0.75 -28.65 22.36
N ARG A 123 -1.76 -29.52 22.50
CA ARG A 123 -2.44 -29.79 23.78
C ARG A 123 -1.34 -30.11 24.81
N ALA A 124 -1.24 -29.42 25.94
CA ALA A 124 -2.09 -29.50 27.12
C ALA A 124 -2.10 -30.92 27.75
N VAL A 125 -1.51 -30.95 28.95
CA VAL A 125 -1.26 -32.07 29.90
C VAL A 125 -0.01 -32.90 29.63
#